data_AF-T1H7F2-F1
#
_entry.id   AF-T1H7F2-F1
#
_cell.length_a   1.000
_cell.length_b   1.000
_cell.length_c   1.000
_cell.angle_alpha   90.00
_cell.angle_beta   90.00
_cell.angle_gamma   90.00
#
_symmetry.space_group_name_H-M   'P 1'
#
loop_
_entity.id
_entity.type
_entity.pdbx_description
1 polymer ?
#
loop_
_entity_poly.entity_id
_entity_poly.type
_entity_poly.pdbx_seq_one_letter_code
_entity_poly.pdbx_strand_id
1 'polypeptide(L)'
;ENRKVKVTVERTFRGVTSPKPVVIFSSSYKPDFRLIPKDEEAEYCKVLNNRKPLAPEIDLPPLLREFVCDETKEANPKMKLHFKTNVNKLSRVAKEGEKPTIEIPIGLGTPLSPKLYENCL
;
A
#
# COMPACT_ATOMS: atom_id res chain seq x y z
N GLU A 1 -9.06 -37.97 -6.11
CA GLU A 1 -9.42 -36.67 -6.70
C GLU A 1 -8.19 -35.78 -6.85
N ASN A 2 -8.03 -35.10 -7.99
CA ASN A 2 -6.90 -34.20 -8.25
C ASN A 2 -7.03 -32.91 -7.44
N ARG A 3 -6.19 -32.75 -6.41
CA ARG A 3 -6.18 -31.56 -5.53
C ARG A 3 -5.66 -30.29 -6.19
N LYS A 4 -4.96 -30.42 -7.32
CA LYS A 4 -4.38 -29.31 -8.10
C LYS A 4 -5.04 -29.27 -9.47
N VAL A 5 -5.61 -28.11 -9.82
CA VAL A 5 -6.31 -27.86 -11.08
C VAL A 5 -5.77 -26.57 -11.68
N LYS A 6 -5.59 -26.53 -12.99
CA LYS A 6 -5.16 -25.32 -13.73
C LYS A 6 -6.40 -24.59 -14.23
N VAL A 7 -6.57 -23.34 -13.81
CA VAL A 7 -7.72 -22.51 -14.22
C VAL A 7 -7.23 -21.11 -14.57
N THR A 8 -7.79 -20.52 -15.63
CA THR A 8 -7.57 -19.12 -15.99
C THR A 8 -8.72 -18.30 -15.44
N VAL A 9 -8.43 -17.28 -14.63
CA VAL A 9 -9.45 -16.46 -13.96
C VAL A 9 -9.14 -14.97 -14.05
N GLU A 10 -10.16 -14.14 -13.91
CA GLU A 10 -9.98 -12.74 -13.59
C GLU A 10 -9.73 -12.60 -12.08
N ARG A 11 -8.58 -12.04 -11.70
CA ARG A 11 -8.21 -11.90 -10.29
C ARG A 11 -8.59 -10.52 -9.77
N THR A 12 -9.50 -10.48 -8.81
CA THR A 12 -9.80 -9.29 -8.00
C THR A 12 -9.14 -9.44 -6.62
N PHE A 13 -8.27 -8.51 -6.24
CA PHE A 13 -7.62 -8.53 -4.93
C PHE A 13 -7.86 -7.20 -4.22
N ARG A 14 -8.50 -7.26 -3.05
CA ARG A 14 -8.86 -6.06 -2.24
C ARG A 14 -9.60 -5.00 -3.08
N GLY A 15 -10.54 -5.44 -3.92
CA GLY A 15 -11.32 -4.57 -4.80
C GLY A 15 -10.62 -4.10 -6.08
N VAL A 16 -9.36 -4.47 -6.32
CA VAL A 16 -8.64 -4.14 -7.55
C VAL A 16 -8.63 -5.33 -8.50
N THR A 17 -9.26 -5.19 -9.66
CA THR A 17 -9.24 -6.16 -10.75
C THR A 17 -7.90 -6.12 -11.49
N SER A 18 -7.38 -7.29 -11.83
CA SER A 18 -6.14 -7.40 -12.61
C SER A 18 -6.44 -7.16 -14.09
N PRO A 19 -5.64 -6.36 -14.82
CA PRO A 19 -5.94 -6.01 -16.21
C PRO A 19 -5.80 -7.19 -17.18
N LYS A 20 -5.07 -8.25 -16.78
CA LYS A 20 -4.88 -9.46 -17.57
C LYS A 20 -5.35 -10.66 -16.76
N PRO A 21 -6.01 -11.66 -17.38
CA PRO A 21 -6.35 -12.91 -16.73
C PRO A 21 -5.11 -13.60 -16.16
N VAL A 22 -5.26 -14.21 -14.99
CA VAL A 22 -4.17 -14.89 -14.27
C VAL A 22 -4.47 -16.38 -14.23
N VAL A 23 -3.43 -17.19 -14.44
CA VAL A 23 -3.54 -18.65 -14.31
C VAL A 23 -3.25 -19.05 -12.87
N ILE A 24 -4.21 -19.74 -12.26
CA ILE A 24 -4.08 -20.35 -10.94
C ILE A 24 -3.72 -21.83 -11.12
N PHE A 25 -2.68 -22.29 -10.42
CA PHE A 25 -2.24 -23.69 -10.53
C PHE A 25 -1.53 -24.25 -9.28
N SER A 26 -0.28 -23.84 -9.00
CA SER A 26 0.59 -24.56 -8.06
C SER A 26 0.41 -24.15 -6.60
N SER A 27 0.04 -22.89 -6.35
CA SER A 27 -0.07 -22.29 -5.01
C SER A 27 -1.49 -22.24 -4.47
N SER A 28 -2.44 -22.93 -5.13
CA SER A 28 -3.86 -22.80 -4.82
C SER A 28 -4.50 -24.17 -4.73
N TYR A 29 -5.00 -24.49 -3.54
CA TYR A 29 -5.62 -25.77 -3.25
C TYR A 29 -7.14 -25.62 -3.29
N LYS A 30 -7.83 -26.55 -3.97
CA LYS A 30 -9.30 -26.59 -4.03
C LYS A 30 -10.01 -26.37 -2.67
N PRO A 31 -9.57 -26.95 -1.53
CA PRO A 31 -10.23 -26.74 -0.23
C PRO A 31 -10.16 -25.32 0.32
N ASP A 32 -9.24 -24.48 -0.15
CA ASP A 32 -9.11 -23.09 0.32
C ASP A 32 -10.14 -22.15 -0.33
N PHE A 33 -10.89 -22.64 -1.32
CA PHE A 33 -11.88 -21.86 -2.06
C PHE A 33 -13.30 -22.19 -1.60
N ARG A 34 -14.13 -21.15 -1.49
CA ARG A 34 -15.57 -21.24 -1.29
C ARG A 34 -16.29 -20.68 -2.49
N LEU A 35 -17.30 -21.39 -2.98
CA LEU A 35 -18.20 -20.89 -4.02
C LEU A 35 -19.20 -19.92 -3.39
N ILE A 36 -19.39 -18.77 -4.03
CA ILE A 36 -20.33 -17.74 -3.61
C ILE A 36 -21.69 -18.01 -4.29
N PRO A 37 -22.80 -18.08 -3.55
CA PRO A 37 -24.13 -18.20 -4.14
C PRO A 37 -24.48 -17.00 -5.02
N LYS A 38 -25.31 -17.22 -6.06
CA LYS A 38 -25.71 -16.16 -7.00
C LYS A 38 -26.43 -14.99 -6.32
N ASP A 39 -27.22 -15.27 -5.29
CA ASP A 39 -27.98 -14.25 -4.58
C ASP A 39 -27.08 -13.29 -3.78
N GLU A 40 -25.94 -13.79 -3.29
CA GLU A 40 -24.96 -13.01 -2.49
C GLU A 40 -23.88 -12.36 -3.36
N GLU A 41 -23.77 -12.73 -4.64
CA GLU A 41 -22.71 -12.28 -5.55
C GLU A 41 -22.73 -10.75 -5.73
N ALA A 42 -23.92 -10.17 -5.89
CA ALA A 42 -24.07 -8.74 -6.08
C ALA A 42 -23.61 -7.92 -4.87
N GLU A 43 -23.77 -8.44 -3.65
CA GLU A 43 -23.31 -7.78 -2.43
C GLU A 43 -21.81 -7.97 -2.22
N TYR A 44 -21.32 -9.19 -2.44
CA TYR A 44 -19.90 -9.52 -2.31
C TYR A 44 -19.02 -8.73 -3.29
N CYS A 45 -19.52 -8.47 -4.49
CA CYS A 45 -18.80 -7.71 -5.52
C CYS A 45 -18.82 -6.18 -5.31
N LYS A 46 -19.48 -5.65 -4.27
CA LYS A 46 -19.48 -4.21 -3.99
C LYS A 46 -18.08 -3.77 -3.54
N VAL A 47 -17.36 -3.05 -4.40
CA VAL A 47 -16.01 -2.56 -4.12
C VAL A 47 -16.04 -1.26 -3.33
N LEU A 48 -15.55 -1.29 -2.10
CA LEU A 48 -15.17 -0.07 -1.36
C LEU A 48 -13.76 0.34 -1.78
N ASN A 49 -13.65 1.36 -2.63
CA ASN A 49 -12.37 1.90 -3.10
C ASN A 49 -11.68 2.71 -2.00
N ASN A 50 -11.08 2.03 -1.02
CA ASN A 50 -10.38 2.66 0.10
C ASN A 50 -8.92 2.97 -0.24
N ARG A 51 -8.67 3.59 -1.40
CA ARG A 51 -7.30 4.00 -1.76
C ARG A 51 -6.89 5.20 -0.91
N LYS A 52 -5.86 5.03 -0.08
CA LYS A 52 -5.39 6.10 0.80
C LYS A 52 -4.38 6.99 0.05
N PRO A 53 -4.58 8.33 0.00
CA PRO A 53 -3.61 9.24 -0.57
C PRO A 53 -2.40 9.39 0.36
N LEU A 54 -1.21 9.22 -0.21
CA LEU A 54 0.09 9.41 0.43
C LEU A 54 0.66 10.79 0.07
N ALA A 55 1.46 11.36 0.98
CA ALA A 55 2.17 12.60 0.73
C ALA A 55 3.17 12.44 -0.44
N PRO A 56 3.22 13.40 -1.39
CA PRO A 56 4.14 13.37 -2.52
C PRO A 56 5.59 13.68 -2.11
N GLU A 57 5.75 14.42 -1.01
CA GLU A 57 7.02 14.87 -0.48
C GLU A 57 7.08 14.59 1.02
N ILE A 58 8.29 14.30 1.50
CA ILE A 58 8.60 14.22 2.93
C ILE A 58 9.77 15.15 3.24
N ASP A 59 9.90 15.52 4.50
CA ASP A 59 11.09 16.23 4.95
C ASP A 59 12.34 15.33 4.81
N LEU A 60 13.54 15.92 4.84
CA LEU A 60 14.77 15.14 4.87
C LEU A 60 15.08 14.65 6.30
N PRO A 61 15.68 13.45 6.46
CA PRO A 61 16.12 12.98 7.76
C PRO A 61 17.17 13.93 8.36
N PRO A 62 17.30 14.02 9.70
CA PRO A 62 17.98 15.14 10.37
C PRO A 62 19.40 15.41 9.86
N LEU A 63 20.20 14.34 9.69
CA LEU A 63 21.57 14.43 9.20
C LEU A 63 21.67 14.88 7.74
N LEU A 64 20.80 14.35 6.86
CA LEU A 64 20.77 14.79 5.46
C LEU A 64 20.23 16.20 5.33
N ARG A 65 19.31 16.61 6.21
CA ARG A 65 18.79 17.97 6.23
C ARG A 65 19.89 18.97 6.54
N GLU A 66 20.72 18.73 7.56
CA GLU A 66 21.86 19.60 7.89
C GLU A 66 22.86 19.68 6.72
N PHE A 67 23.24 18.52 6.18
CA PHE A 67 24.17 18.46 5.04
C PHE A 67 23.66 19.24 3.82
N VAL A 68 22.39 19.06 3.46
CA VAL A 68 21.78 19.77 2.33
C VAL A 68 21.57 21.25 2.64
N CYS A 69 21.24 21.62 3.88
CA CYS A 69 21.17 23.03 4.29
C CYS A 69 22.53 23.72 4.13
N ASP A 70 23.62 23.06 4.49
CA ASP A 70 24.98 23.61 4.38
C ASP A 70 25.43 23.77 2.92
N GLU A 71 25.12 22.81 2.06
CA GLU A 71 25.46 22.86 0.63
C GLU A 71 24.58 23.84 -0.17
N THR A 72 23.27 23.83 0.10
CA THR A 72 22.26 24.50 -0.76
C THR A 72 21.76 25.82 -0.18
N LYS A 73 22.03 26.11 1.10
CA LYS A 73 21.52 27.26 1.89
C LYS A 73 20.00 27.38 1.97
N GLU A 74 19.27 26.35 1.53
CA GLU A 74 17.82 26.26 1.72
C GLU A 74 17.52 25.78 3.13
N ALA A 75 16.66 26.49 3.87
CA ALA A 75 16.40 26.20 5.27
C ALA A 75 15.52 24.95 5.53
N ASN A 76 14.73 24.52 4.55
CA ASN A 76 13.87 23.34 4.70
C ASN A 76 13.74 22.53 3.41
N PRO A 77 14.80 21.80 3.02
CA PRO A 77 14.81 20.97 1.82
C PRO A 77 13.88 19.75 1.99
N LYS A 78 13.03 19.51 0.99
CA LYS A 78 12.09 18.38 0.93
C LYS A 78 12.50 17.35 -0.10
N MET A 79 12.20 16.08 0.17
CA MET A 79 12.50 14.96 -0.71
C MET A 79 11.23 14.45 -1.40
N LYS A 80 11.29 14.33 -2.74
CA LYS A 80 10.22 13.74 -3.55
C LYS A 80 10.18 12.23 -3.38
N LEU A 81 9.01 11.68 -3.06
CA LEU A 81 8.82 10.24 -2.91
C LEU A 81 8.40 9.58 -4.22
N HIS A 82 9.20 8.62 -4.67
CA HIS A 82 8.85 7.77 -5.80
C HIS A 82 8.21 6.47 -5.32
N PHE A 83 6.88 6.41 -5.40
CA PHE A 83 6.14 5.19 -5.09
C PHE A 83 6.07 4.28 -6.31
N LYS A 84 6.66 3.08 -6.22
CA LYS A 84 6.44 2.04 -7.22
C LYS A 84 4.97 1.62 -7.22
N THR A 85 4.28 1.87 -8.33
CA THR A 85 2.88 1.47 -8.52
C THR A 85 2.82 -0.03 -8.77
N ASN A 86 1.95 -0.73 -8.03
CA ASN A 86 1.63 -2.14 -8.27
C ASN A 86 0.13 -2.35 -8.07
N VAL A 87 -0.45 -3.31 -8.77
CA VAL A 87 -1.90 -3.61 -8.77
C VAL A 87 -2.43 -3.90 -7.35
N ASN A 88 -1.57 -4.47 -6.49
CA ASN A 88 -1.95 -4.83 -5.12
C ASN A 88 -1.84 -3.68 -4.10
N LYS A 89 -1.35 -2.50 -4.48
CA LYS A 89 -1.18 -1.38 -3.53
C LYS A 89 -2.50 -0.61 -3.37
N LEU A 90 -2.95 -0.49 -2.12
CA LEU A 90 -4.11 0.33 -1.73
C LEU A 90 -3.75 1.81 -1.50
N SER A 91 -2.54 2.23 -1.86
CA SER A 91 -2.06 3.60 -1.66
C SER A 91 -1.85 4.28 -3.00
N ARG A 92 -2.28 5.53 -3.14
CA ARG A 92 -1.96 6.38 -4.31
C ARG A 92 -1.23 7.65 -3.86
N VAL A 93 -0.51 8.29 -4.77
CA VAL A 93 0.05 9.62 -4.52
C VAL A 93 -1.08 10.65 -4.54
N ALA A 94 -1.10 11.54 -3.55
CA ALA A 94 -2.02 12.67 -3.49
C ALA A 94 -1.85 13.56 -4.74
N LYS A 95 -2.95 14.09 -5.28
CA LYS A 95 -2.90 15.09 -6.36
C LYS A 95 -2.77 16.50 -5.77
N GLU A 96 -2.35 17.47 -6.58
CA GLU A 96 -2.26 18.87 -6.18
C GLU A 96 -3.60 19.35 -5.59
N GLY A 97 -3.59 19.71 -4.29
CA GLY A 97 -4.77 20.15 -3.53
C GLY A 97 -5.40 19.12 -2.58
N GLU A 98 -4.95 17.86 -2.56
CA GLU A 98 -5.47 16.83 -1.66
C GLU A 98 -4.61 16.69 -0.39
N LYS A 99 -5.22 16.78 0.80
CA LYS A 99 -4.50 16.55 2.06
C LYS A 99 -4.12 15.06 2.16
N PRO A 100 -2.83 14.71 2.31
CA PRO A 100 -2.44 13.32 2.47
C PRO A 100 -3.03 12.76 3.76
N THR A 101 -3.73 11.62 3.68
CA THR A 101 -4.35 10.98 4.84
C THR A 101 -3.30 10.34 5.76
N ILE A 102 -2.08 10.14 5.25
CA ILE A 102 -0.96 9.53 5.96
C ILE A 102 0.23 10.48 5.84
N GLU A 103 0.51 11.19 6.93
CA GLU A 103 1.76 11.91 7.12
C GLU A 103 2.81 10.90 7.59
N ILE A 104 4.02 10.95 7.01
CA ILE A 104 5.15 10.11 7.43
C ILE A 104 6.07 11.01 8.24
N PRO A 105 5.90 11.08 9.57
CA PRO A 105 6.77 11.91 10.41
C PRO A 105 8.18 11.34 10.41
N ILE A 106 9.17 12.23 10.49
CA ILE A 106 10.57 11.87 10.64
C ILE A 106 10.86 11.72 12.12
N GLY A 107 11.14 10.49 12.55
CA GLY A 107 11.39 10.12 13.94
C GLY A 107 10.78 8.76 14.29
N LEU A 108 10.77 8.41 15.58
CA LEU A 108 10.18 7.15 16.06
C LEU A 108 8.65 7.06 15.87
N GLY A 109 8.00 8.20 15.62
CA GLY A 109 6.54 8.28 15.53
C GLY A 109 5.85 7.81 16.81
N THR A 110 4.63 7.27 16.68
CA THR A 110 3.95 6.57 17.78
C THR A 110 4.19 5.07 17.63
N PRO A 111 5.13 4.46 18.38
CA PRO A 111 5.40 3.03 18.27
C PRO A 111 4.21 2.22 18.77
N LEU A 112 3.87 1.13 18.06
CA LEU A 112 2.81 0.20 18.47
C LEU A 112 3.16 -0.50 19.80
N SER A 113 4.45 -0.61 20.12
CA SER A 113 4.96 -1.20 21.36
C SER A 113 5.98 -0.26 22.01
N PRO A 114 5.53 0.67 22.88
CA PRO A 114 6.40 1.66 23.52
C PRO A 114 7.58 1.03 24.29
N LYS A 115 7.35 -0.14 24.89
CA LYS A 115 8.33 -0.88 25.71
C LYS A 115 9.66 -1.17 25.00
N LEU A 116 9.63 -1.39 23.68
CA LEU A 116 10.84 -1.71 22.91
C LEU A 116 11.74 -0.48 22.68
N TYR A 117 11.22 0.72 22.97
CA TYR A 117 11.87 1.99 22.69
C TYR A 117 12.05 2.84 23.94
N GLU A 118 11.86 2.27 25.14
CA GLU A 118 12.01 2.96 26.43
C GLU A 118 13.40 3.61 26.61
N ASN A 119 14.44 3.07 25.97
CA ASN A 119 15.81 3.60 26.02
C ASN A 119 16.18 4.47 24.81
N CYS A 120 15.24 4.73 23.89
CA CYS A 120 15.45 5.48 22.65
C CYS A 120 14.55 6.72 22.54
N LEU A 121 13.62 6.91 23.48
CA LEU A 121 12.77 8.09 23.67
C LEU A 121 13.35 8.96 24.77
#